data_AF-A0A9C9SLY1-F1
#
_entry.id   AF-A0A9C9SLY1-F1
#
_cell.length_a   1.000
_cell.length_b   1.000
_cell.length_c   1.000
_cell.angle_alpha   90.00
_cell.angle_beta   90.00
_cell.angle_gamma   90.00
#
_symmetry.space_group_name_H-M   'P 1'
#
loop_
_entity.id
_entity.type
_entity.pdbx_description
1 polymer ?
#
loop_
_entity_poly.entity_id
_entity_poly.type
_entity_poly.pdbx_seq_one_letter_code
_entity_poly.pdbx_strand_id
1 'polypeptide(L)'
;MDMSINERIRSWFIKKEKIQKGGGEKAIEKQYKKGKLTARDRINALLDKDSFFETDLFVEHKAKEFGLDKKTLAADGVITGFGRINNHKVCIYAQDFTVAGGSLGRMHALKITKIMDMAMKIGVPVIGINDSGGARIQEGVDALAGYGDIFLRNTKASGVIPQISVILGPCAGGAVYSPALTDFVFVVRNISNMFITEQQIINSVLGEE
;
A
#
# COMPACT_ATOMS: atom_id res chain seq x y z
N MET A 1 7.73 32.00 -20.47
CA MET A 1 6.86 32.74 -19.54
C MET A 1 6.66 31.89 -18.31
N ASP A 2 7.05 32.38 -17.14
CA ASP A 2 6.77 31.69 -15.89
C ASP A 2 5.27 31.60 -15.65
N MET A 3 4.78 30.41 -15.29
CA MET A 3 3.37 30.22 -14.92
C MET A 3 2.99 31.14 -13.77
N SER A 4 1.84 31.80 -13.89
CA SER A 4 1.22 32.58 -12.82
C SER A 4 0.88 31.70 -11.61
N ILE A 5 0.74 32.31 -10.43
CA ILE A 5 0.36 31.61 -9.20
C ILE A 5 -0.96 30.84 -9.39
N ASN A 6 -1.96 31.44 -10.04
CA ASN A 6 -3.25 30.80 -10.30
C ASN A 6 -3.13 29.57 -11.20
N GLU A 7 -2.27 29.62 -12.22
CA GLU A 7 -2.01 28.47 -13.08
C GLU A 7 -1.29 27.35 -12.33
N ARG A 8 -0.35 27.68 -11.44
CA ARG A 8 0.35 26.69 -10.59
C ARG A 8 -0.61 26.01 -9.61
N ILE A 9 -1.54 26.76 -9.03
CA ILE A 9 -2.57 26.19 -8.15
C ILE A 9 -3.49 25.24 -8.94
N ARG A 10 -3.97 25.66 -10.11
CA ARG A 10 -4.81 24.81 -10.96
C ARG A 10 -4.08 23.53 -11.39
N SER A 11 -2.82 23.65 -11.83
CA SER A 11 -2.04 22.48 -12.25
C SER A 11 -1.80 21.51 -11.09
N TRP A 12 -1.63 22.01 -9.86
CA TRP A 12 -1.51 21.18 -8.67
C TRP A 12 -2.79 20.38 -8.39
N PHE A 13 -3.97 21.01 -8.46
CA PHE A 13 -5.25 20.31 -8.27
C PHE A 13 -5.48 19.24 -9.35
N ILE A 14 -5.17 19.55 -10.61
CA ILE A 14 -5.26 18.58 -11.72
C ILE A 14 -4.30 17.39 -11.48
N LYS A 15 -3.05 17.66 -11.07
CA LYS A 15 -2.08 16.58 -10.76
C LYS A 15 -2.56 15.74 -9.57
N LYS A 16 -3.10 16.39 -8.53
CA LYS A 16 -3.66 15.73 -7.34
C LYS A 16 -4.78 14.77 -7.73
N GLU A 17 -5.79 15.24 -8.46
CA GLU A 17 -6.93 14.43 -8.90
C GLU A 17 -6.47 13.24 -9.75
N LYS A 18 -5.52 13.46 -10.67
CA LYS A 18 -4.96 12.40 -11.51
C LYS A 18 -4.31 11.29 -10.67
N ILE A 19 -3.51 11.65 -9.67
CA ILE A 19 -2.85 10.66 -8.79
C ILE A 19 -3.88 9.96 -7.91
N GLN A 20 -4.90 10.66 -7.44
CA GLN A 20 -5.96 10.07 -6.62
C GLN A 20 -6.75 8.98 -7.36
N LYS A 21 -6.78 9.01 -8.70
CA LYS A 21 -7.35 7.94 -9.55
C LYS A 21 -6.50 6.65 -9.62
N GLY A 22 -5.35 6.57 -8.95
CA GLY A 22 -4.55 5.34 -8.87
C GLY A 22 -4.14 4.82 -10.25
N GLY A 23 -4.47 3.56 -10.55
CA GLY A 23 -4.25 2.91 -11.85
C GLY A 23 -5.17 3.39 -12.99
N GLY A 24 -6.04 4.36 -12.72
CA GLY A 24 -7.00 4.92 -13.68
C GLY A 24 -8.35 4.19 -13.70
N GLU A 25 -9.32 4.78 -14.38
CA GLU A 25 -10.74 4.36 -14.35
C GLU A 25 -10.95 2.90 -14.74
N LYS A 26 -10.27 2.42 -15.81
CA LYS A 26 -10.36 1.03 -16.24
C LYS A 26 -9.88 0.03 -15.17
N ALA A 27 -8.83 0.38 -14.42
CA ALA A 27 -8.30 -0.47 -13.36
C ALA A 27 -9.21 -0.45 -12.13
N ILE A 28 -9.77 0.71 -11.80
CA ILE A 28 -10.79 0.88 -10.74
C ILE A 28 -12.04 0.04 -11.06
N GLU A 29 -12.59 0.14 -12.27
CA GLU A 29 -13.74 -0.66 -12.69
C GLU A 29 -13.45 -2.17 -12.59
N LYS A 30 -12.25 -2.60 -12.99
CA LYS A 30 -11.84 -4.01 -12.87
C LYS A 30 -11.78 -4.45 -11.41
N GLN A 31 -11.33 -3.58 -10.50
CA GLN A 31 -11.30 -3.85 -9.07
C GLN A 31 -12.73 -4.03 -8.52
N TYR A 32 -13.66 -3.13 -8.87
CA TYR A 32 -15.06 -3.26 -8.47
C TYR A 32 -15.75 -4.49 -9.05
N LYS A 33 -15.49 -4.84 -10.32
CA LYS A 33 -16.01 -6.07 -10.94
C LYS A 33 -15.56 -7.35 -10.23
N LYS A 34 -14.44 -7.30 -9.50
CA LYS A 34 -13.96 -8.39 -8.63
C LYS A 34 -14.58 -8.38 -7.23
N GLY A 35 -15.56 -7.51 -6.96
CA GLY A 35 -16.17 -7.36 -5.65
C GLY A 35 -15.26 -6.67 -4.62
N LYS A 36 -14.23 -5.94 -5.07
CA LYS A 36 -13.24 -5.30 -4.22
C LYS A 36 -13.38 -3.78 -4.29
N LEU A 37 -13.33 -3.14 -3.12
CA LEU A 37 -13.17 -1.70 -3.00
C LEU A 37 -11.76 -1.24 -3.41
N THR A 38 -11.59 0.03 -3.79
CA THR A 38 -10.25 0.60 -3.98
C THR A 38 -9.57 0.86 -2.63
N ALA A 39 -8.26 1.09 -2.64
CA ALA A 39 -7.51 1.42 -1.42
C ALA A 39 -8.06 2.66 -0.70
N ARG A 40 -8.50 3.68 -1.44
CA ARG A 40 -9.07 4.91 -0.88
C ARG A 40 -10.46 4.68 -0.31
N ASP A 41 -11.31 3.91 -0.99
CA ASP A 41 -12.64 3.59 -0.47
C ASP A 41 -12.55 2.83 0.85
N ARG A 42 -11.57 1.91 0.97
CA ARG A 42 -11.33 1.16 2.21
C ARG A 42 -10.92 2.06 3.37
N ILE A 43 -10.05 3.03 3.12
CA ILE A 43 -9.67 4.05 4.12
C ILE A 43 -10.91 4.86 4.52
N ASN A 44 -11.67 5.35 3.55
CA ASN A 44 -12.87 6.16 3.81
C ASN A 44 -13.98 5.39 4.53
N ALA A 45 -14.10 4.08 4.29
CA ALA A 45 -15.06 3.22 4.96
C ALA A 45 -14.65 2.89 6.41
N LEU A 46 -13.34 2.87 6.70
CA LEU A 46 -12.81 2.50 8.00
C LEU A 46 -12.69 3.70 8.95
N LEU A 47 -12.27 4.85 8.44
CA LEU A 47 -12.00 6.04 9.24
C LEU A 47 -13.26 6.90 9.41
N ASP A 48 -13.27 7.68 10.48
CA ASP A 48 -14.28 8.70 10.73
C ASP A 48 -14.35 9.66 9.53
N LYS A 49 -15.56 10.08 9.18
CA LYS A 49 -15.81 11.01 8.07
C LYS A 49 -14.92 12.25 8.19
N ASP A 50 -14.34 12.65 7.06
CA ASP A 50 -13.48 13.85 6.93
C ASP A 50 -12.27 13.87 7.88
N SER A 51 -11.83 12.72 8.38
CA SER A 51 -10.67 12.63 9.30
C SER A 51 -9.35 12.24 8.63
N PHE A 52 -9.40 11.68 7.43
CA PHE A 52 -8.20 11.17 6.77
C PHE A 52 -7.31 12.31 6.25
N PHE A 53 -6.07 12.34 6.70
CA PHE A 53 -5.02 13.20 6.19
C PHE A 53 -3.95 12.36 5.50
N GLU A 54 -3.91 12.45 4.17
CA GLU A 54 -2.96 11.71 3.36
C GLU A 54 -1.58 12.36 3.35
N THR A 55 -0.55 11.53 3.49
CA THR A 55 0.85 11.92 3.33
C THR A 55 1.44 11.31 2.06
N ASP A 56 2.45 11.98 1.49
CA ASP A 56 3.28 11.42 0.41
C ASP A 56 2.51 11.02 -0.86
N LEU A 57 1.42 11.75 -1.15
CA LEU A 57 0.61 11.56 -2.36
C LEU A 57 1.44 11.66 -3.65
N PHE A 58 2.36 12.62 -3.72
CA PHE A 58 3.13 12.91 -4.93
C PHE A 58 4.44 12.13 -5.05
N VAL A 59 4.68 11.13 -4.19
CA VAL A 59 5.85 10.26 -4.30
C VAL A 59 5.75 9.42 -5.57
N GLU A 60 6.85 9.38 -6.31
CA GLU A 60 7.04 8.64 -7.56
C GLU A 60 8.20 7.66 -7.37
N HIS A 61 8.16 6.49 -8.02
CA HIS A 61 9.29 5.55 -8.00
C HIS A 61 10.53 6.17 -8.67
N LYS A 62 11.71 5.67 -8.31
CA LYS A 62 13.00 6.11 -8.89
C LYS A 62 13.61 5.10 -9.86
N ALA A 63 13.01 3.92 -9.98
CA ALA A 63 13.50 2.84 -10.82
C ALA A 63 13.48 3.23 -12.31
N LYS A 64 14.56 2.89 -13.00
CA LYS A 64 14.75 3.13 -14.45
C LYS A 64 14.79 1.85 -15.28
N GLU A 65 14.95 0.71 -14.62
CA GLU A 65 15.13 -0.58 -15.27
C GLU A 65 13.80 -1.14 -15.79
N PHE A 66 13.88 -2.08 -16.73
CA PHE A 66 12.74 -2.82 -17.28
C PHE A 66 11.57 -1.93 -17.79
N GLY A 67 11.89 -0.72 -18.27
CA GLY A 67 10.92 0.23 -18.81
C GLY A 67 10.06 0.93 -17.76
N LEU A 68 10.44 0.89 -16.47
CA LEU A 68 9.77 1.66 -15.43
C LEU A 68 9.94 3.16 -15.60
N ASP A 69 11.05 3.63 -16.18
CA ASP A 69 11.30 5.04 -16.51
C ASP A 69 10.19 5.69 -17.35
N LYS A 70 9.46 4.89 -18.14
CA LYS A 70 8.35 5.31 -19.01
C LYS A 70 6.98 5.21 -18.35
N LYS A 71 6.90 4.69 -17.12
CA LYS A 71 5.65 4.50 -16.39
C LYS A 71 5.53 5.53 -15.29
N THR A 72 4.31 5.93 -14.99
CA THR A 72 3.99 6.70 -13.79
C THR A 72 3.13 5.83 -12.90
N LEU A 73 3.63 5.54 -11.70
CA LEU A 73 2.91 4.78 -10.69
C LEU A 73 2.38 5.75 -9.63
N ALA A 74 1.06 5.99 -9.65
CA ALA A 74 0.41 6.94 -8.77
C ALA A 74 0.70 6.60 -7.29
N ALA A 75 1.28 7.56 -6.56
CA ALA A 75 1.63 7.45 -5.15
C ALA A 75 2.50 6.21 -4.80
N ASP A 76 3.22 5.69 -5.81
CA ASP A 76 3.93 4.42 -5.83
C ASP A 76 3.12 3.17 -5.40
N GLY A 77 1.79 3.23 -5.55
CA GLY A 77 0.89 2.11 -5.28
C GLY A 77 0.55 1.87 -3.81
N VAL A 78 0.74 2.87 -2.96
CA VAL A 78 0.27 2.84 -1.57
C VAL A 78 -0.24 4.20 -1.11
N ILE A 79 -1.38 4.20 -0.44
CA ILE A 79 -1.92 5.37 0.24
C ILE A 79 -1.47 5.29 1.69
N THR A 80 -0.93 6.37 2.24
CA THR A 80 -0.44 6.43 3.63
C THR A 80 -0.96 7.69 4.30
N GLY A 81 -1.24 7.63 5.59
CA GLY A 81 -1.65 8.81 6.33
C GLY A 81 -2.12 8.48 7.73
N PHE A 82 -2.83 9.44 8.32
CA PHE A 82 -3.43 9.30 9.64
C PHE A 82 -4.88 9.78 9.59
N GLY A 83 -5.67 9.32 10.55
CA GLY A 83 -7.04 9.77 10.73
C GLY A 83 -7.57 9.35 12.08
N ARG A 84 -8.88 9.17 12.17
CA ARG A 84 -9.54 8.78 13.42
C ARG A 84 -10.48 7.60 13.21
N ILE A 85 -10.63 6.78 14.25
CA ILE A 85 -11.69 5.77 14.38
C ILE A 85 -12.33 6.01 15.74
N ASN A 86 -13.62 6.33 15.78
CA ASN A 86 -14.33 6.72 17.00
C ASN A 86 -13.58 7.82 17.77
N ASN A 87 -13.09 8.85 17.06
CA ASN A 87 -12.24 9.95 17.55
C ASN A 87 -10.84 9.55 18.07
N HIS A 88 -10.45 8.28 18.06
CA HIS A 88 -9.10 7.85 18.41
C HIS A 88 -8.17 7.95 17.20
N LYS A 89 -7.00 8.57 17.39
CA LYS A 89 -6.00 8.73 16.32
C LYS A 89 -5.44 7.38 15.90
N VAL A 90 -5.32 7.17 14.60
CA VAL A 90 -4.68 5.99 14.01
C VAL A 90 -3.81 6.38 12.84
N CYS A 91 -2.73 5.64 12.65
CA CYS A 91 -1.94 5.63 11.41
C CYS A 91 -2.44 4.51 10.50
N ILE A 92 -2.42 4.74 9.19
CA ILE A 92 -2.93 3.77 8.22
C ILE A 92 -2.11 3.78 6.94
N TYR A 93 -1.95 2.60 6.34
CA TYR A 93 -1.55 2.46 4.94
C TYR A 93 -2.49 1.49 4.22
N ALA A 94 -2.73 1.74 2.94
CA ALA A 94 -3.53 0.86 2.09
C ALA A 94 -2.87 0.69 0.72
N GLN A 95 -2.56 -0.55 0.37
CA GLN A 95 -1.95 -0.89 -0.90
C GLN A 95 -2.98 -0.81 -2.03
N ASP A 96 -2.60 -0.16 -3.13
CA ASP A 96 -3.47 0.04 -4.29
C ASP A 96 -3.16 -0.98 -5.38
N PHE A 97 -3.97 -2.04 -5.42
CA PHE A 97 -3.85 -3.10 -6.42
C PHE A 97 -3.99 -2.61 -7.88
N THR A 98 -4.62 -1.45 -8.08
CA THR A 98 -4.78 -0.86 -9.43
C THR A 98 -3.45 -0.33 -9.96
N VAL A 99 -2.47 -0.04 -9.09
CA VAL A 99 -1.15 0.47 -9.45
C VAL A 99 -0.12 -0.65 -9.37
N ALA A 100 0.34 -1.13 -10.53
CA ALA A 100 1.33 -2.21 -10.64
C ALA A 100 1.00 -3.46 -9.78
N GLY A 101 -0.28 -3.81 -9.66
CA GLY A 101 -0.73 -4.96 -8.87
C GLY A 101 -0.51 -4.80 -7.37
N GLY A 102 -0.38 -3.57 -6.87
CA GLY A 102 -0.04 -3.28 -5.48
C GLY A 102 1.38 -3.74 -5.10
N SER A 103 2.23 -4.04 -6.09
CA SER A 103 3.58 -4.54 -5.86
C SER A 103 4.44 -3.54 -5.09
N LEU A 104 5.21 -4.05 -4.14
CA LEU A 104 6.05 -3.26 -3.27
C LEU A 104 7.35 -2.89 -3.97
N GLY A 105 7.52 -1.61 -4.28
CA GLY A 105 8.79 -1.00 -4.69
C GLY A 105 9.48 -0.26 -3.55
N ARG A 106 10.61 0.39 -3.83
CA ARG A 106 11.40 1.09 -2.82
C ARG A 106 10.65 2.25 -2.18
N MET A 107 10.06 3.11 -3.02
CA MET A 107 9.39 4.31 -2.54
C MET A 107 8.08 3.98 -1.83
N HIS A 108 7.36 2.96 -2.30
CA HIS A 108 6.24 2.33 -1.63
C HIS A 108 6.61 1.91 -0.20
N ALA A 109 7.70 1.15 -0.05
CA ALA A 109 8.15 0.70 1.26
C ALA A 109 8.54 1.86 2.18
N LEU A 110 9.24 2.88 1.65
CA LEU A 110 9.61 4.07 2.41
C LEU A 110 8.40 4.88 2.91
N LYS A 111 7.30 4.91 2.15
CA LYS A 111 6.05 5.51 2.62
C LYS A 111 5.45 4.73 3.79
N ILE A 112 5.42 3.39 3.68
CA ILE A 112 4.92 2.53 4.75
C ILE A 112 5.77 2.69 6.01
N THR A 113 7.09 2.61 5.89
CA THR A 113 7.97 2.74 7.07
C THR A 113 7.87 4.12 7.71
N LYS A 114 7.72 5.19 6.92
CA LYS A 114 7.48 6.54 7.46
C LYS A 114 6.21 6.60 8.30
N ILE A 115 5.11 5.98 7.87
CA ILE A 115 3.88 6.01 8.65
C ILE A 115 3.94 5.11 9.89
N MET A 116 4.67 3.98 9.82
CA MET A 116 4.95 3.14 10.99
C MET A 116 5.83 3.88 12.01
N ASP A 117 6.88 4.57 11.55
CA ASP A 117 7.77 5.38 12.39
C ASP A 117 6.98 6.53 13.05
N MET A 118 6.04 7.15 12.33
CA MET A 118 5.13 8.14 12.90
C MET A 118 4.21 7.52 13.97
N ALA A 119 3.61 6.37 13.70
CA ALA A 119 2.71 5.68 14.62
C ALA A 119 3.41 5.37 15.96
N MET A 120 4.63 4.83 15.89
CA MET A 120 5.46 4.57 17.07
C MET A 120 5.81 5.86 17.79
N LYS A 121 6.19 6.92 17.06
CA LYS A 121 6.60 8.20 17.64
C LYS A 121 5.49 8.87 18.45
N ILE A 122 4.25 8.80 17.99
CA ILE A 122 3.09 9.45 18.64
C ILE A 122 2.26 8.49 19.51
N GLY A 123 2.65 7.21 19.57
CA GLY A 123 2.01 6.20 20.41
C GLY A 123 0.58 5.86 19.98
N VAL A 124 0.33 5.71 18.67
CA VAL A 124 -0.99 5.36 18.14
C VAL A 124 -0.98 4.03 17.38
N PRO A 125 -2.12 3.34 17.25
CA PRO A 125 -2.22 2.14 16.43
C PRO A 125 -1.82 2.38 14.97
N VAL A 126 -1.30 1.34 14.33
CA VAL A 126 -1.08 1.30 12.88
C VAL A 126 -1.92 0.21 12.24
N ILE A 127 -2.64 0.58 11.17
CA ILE A 127 -3.48 -0.34 10.40
C ILE A 127 -2.89 -0.49 9.00
N GLY A 128 -2.56 -1.72 8.62
CA GLY A 128 -2.12 -2.10 7.28
C GLY A 128 -3.24 -2.76 6.50
N ILE A 129 -3.64 -2.16 5.37
CA ILE A 129 -4.57 -2.77 4.43
C ILE A 129 -3.76 -3.34 3.25
N ASN A 130 -3.69 -4.67 3.20
CA ASN A 130 -2.86 -5.41 2.27
C ASN A 130 -3.66 -5.90 1.06
N ASP A 131 -3.16 -5.58 -0.13
CA ASP A 131 -3.69 -5.98 -1.44
C ASP A 131 -2.56 -5.84 -2.47
N SER A 132 -1.64 -6.81 -2.45
CA SER A 132 -0.35 -6.76 -3.13
C SER A 132 0.03 -8.11 -3.73
N GLY A 133 0.41 -8.09 -5.00
CA GLY A 133 1.02 -9.23 -5.68
C GLY A 133 2.43 -9.59 -5.22
N GLY A 134 3.01 -8.90 -4.22
CA GLY A 134 4.35 -9.18 -3.70
C GLY A 134 5.39 -8.15 -4.10
N ALA A 135 6.64 -8.59 -4.22
CA ALA A 135 7.77 -7.72 -4.58
C ALA A 135 7.59 -7.17 -6.01
N ARG A 136 7.92 -5.89 -6.22
CA ARG A 136 8.08 -5.38 -7.58
C ARG A 136 9.41 -5.87 -8.14
N ILE A 137 9.37 -6.99 -8.87
CA ILE A 137 10.56 -7.67 -9.40
C ILE A 137 11.45 -6.73 -10.22
N GLN A 138 10.86 -5.77 -10.92
CA GLN A 138 11.58 -4.78 -11.74
C GLN A 138 12.46 -3.83 -10.91
N GLU A 139 12.27 -3.75 -9.59
CA GLU A 139 13.15 -3.01 -8.67
C GLU A 139 14.13 -3.92 -7.91
N GLY A 140 14.07 -5.24 -8.13
CA GLY A 140 15.04 -6.20 -7.62
C GLY A 140 15.28 -6.10 -6.11
N VAL A 141 16.55 -5.93 -5.74
CA VAL A 141 17.00 -5.90 -4.34
C VAL A 141 16.41 -4.73 -3.55
N ASP A 142 16.01 -3.64 -4.20
CA ASP A 142 15.41 -2.50 -3.52
C ASP A 142 14.01 -2.84 -2.96
N ALA A 143 13.26 -3.69 -3.65
CA ALA A 143 11.99 -4.21 -3.14
C ALA A 143 12.21 -5.09 -1.90
N LEU A 144 13.24 -5.94 -1.91
CA LEU A 144 13.61 -6.78 -0.77
C LEU A 144 14.11 -5.97 0.43
N ALA A 145 14.93 -4.95 0.17
CA ALA A 145 15.35 -3.98 1.20
C ALA A 145 14.13 -3.28 1.81
N GLY A 146 13.15 -2.92 0.98
CA GLY A 146 11.87 -2.38 1.42
C GLY A 146 11.11 -3.31 2.36
N TYR A 147 11.06 -4.61 2.06
CA TYR A 147 10.46 -5.60 2.96
C TYR A 147 11.20 -5.68 4.30
N GLY A 148 12.53 -5.82 4.28
CA GLY A 148 13.33 -5.86 5.51
C GLY A 148 13.14 -4.62 6.38
N ASP A 149 13.06 -3.45 5.73
CA ASP A 149 12.77 -2.17 6.38
C ASP A 149 11.42 -2.19 7.12
N ILE A 150 10.37 -2.73 6.50
CA ILE A 150 9.02 -2.85 7.10
C ILE A 150 9.03 -3.86 8.25
N PHE A 151 9.61 -5.04 8.04
CA PHE A 151 9.64 -6.09 9.07
C PHE A 151 10.36 -5.62 10.33
N LEU A 152 11.46 -4.87 10.18
CA LEU A 152 12.15 -4.28 11.31
C LEU A 152 11.26 -3.31 12.11
N ARG A 153 10.43 -2.50 11.44
CA ARG A 153 9.46 -1.64 12.15
C ARG A 153 8.37 -2.46 12.82
N ASN A 154 7.88 -3.53 12.19
CA ASN A 154 6.88 -4.39 12.82
C ASN A 154 7.42 -4.98 14.14
N THR A 155 8.64 -5.49 14.11
CA THR A 155 9.30 -6.04 15.31
C THR A 155 9.53 -4.96 16.37
N LYS A 156 9.99 -3.76 15.98
CA LYS A 156 10.19 -2.64 16.94
C LYS A 156 8.89 -2.12 17.55
N ALA A 157 7.78 -2.19 16.81
CA ALA A 157 6.45 -1.78 17.26
C ALA A 157 5.74 -2.86 18.09
N SER A 158 6.21 -4.11 18.04
CA SER A 158 5.56 -5.25 18.71
C SER A 158 5.51 -5.05 20.22
N GLY A 159 4.30 -5.11 20.79
CA GLY A 159 4.06 -4.84 22.21
C GLY A 159 4.14 -3.35 22.61
N VAL A 160 4.35 -2.44 21.66
CA VAL A 160 4.46 -0.98 21.92
C VAL A 160 3.23 -0.24 21.42
N ILE A 161 2.83 -0.47 20.16
CA ILE A 161 1.58 0.05 19.58
C ILE A 161 0.78 -1.11 18.98
N PRO A 162 -0.57 -1.06 18.99
CA PRO A 162 -1.35 -2.06 18.30
C PRO A 162 -1.11 -2.03 16.79
N GLN A 163 -0.80 -3.19 16.23
CA GLN A 163 -0.57 -3.40 14.81
C GLN A 163 -1.66 -4.32 14.26
N ILE A 164 -2.43 -3.82 13.29
CA ILE A 164 -3.56 -4.55 12.71
C ILE A 164 -3.34 -4.69 11.21
N SER A 165 -3.41 -5.92 10.71
CA SER A 165 -3.37 -6.20 9.28
C SER A 165 -4.73 -6.64 8.78
N VAL A 166 -5.17 -6.06 7.67
CA VAL A 166 -6.41 -6.42 6.98
C VAL A 166 -6.08 -6.84 5.57
N ILE A 167 -6.28 -8.11 5.26
CA ILE A 167 -6.01 -8.68 3.95
C ILE A 167 -7.30 -8.60 3.14
N LEU A 168 -7.26 -7.80 2.07
CA LEU A 168 -8.38 -7.52 1.18
C LEU A 168 -8.03 -7.82 -0.28
N GLY A 169 -7.17 -8.81 -0.50
CA GLY A 169 -6.67 -9.16 -1.82
C GLY A 169 -5.55 -10.20 -1.78
N PRO A 170 -4.85 -10.40 -2.90
CA PRO A 170 -3.62 -11.17 -2.90
C PRO A 170 -2.63 -10.58 -1.90
N CYS A 171 -1.91 -11.45 -1.20
CA CYS A 171 -0.79 -11.13 -0.35
C CYS A 171 0.22 -12.28 -0.55
N ALA A 172 1.11 -12.11 -1.53
CA ALA A 172 1.99 -13.16 -2.02
C ALA A 172 3.46 -12.93 -1.64
N GLY A 173 4.20 -14.02 -1.42
CA GLY A 173 5.64 -13.97 -1.20
C GLY A 173 6.00 -13.20 0.07
N GLY A 174 6.98 -12.29 -0.04
CA GLY A 174 7.42 -11.47 1.10
C GLY A 174 6.32 -10.63 1.75
N ALA A 175 5.23 -10.33 1.04
CA ALA A 175 4.13 -9.52 1.57
C ALA A 175 3.45 -10.12 2.80
N VAL A 176 3.50 -11.45 2.99
CA VAL A 176 2.80 -12.14 4.08
C VAL A 176 3.47 -11.99 5.44
N TYR A 177 4.78 -11.72 5.47
CA TYR A 177 5.53 -11.70 6.71
C TYR A 177 5.25 -10.48 7.58
N SER A 178 4.98 -9.31 6.98
CA SER A 178 4.60 -8.13 7.75
C SER A 178 3.28 -8.37 8.51
N PRO A 179 2.19 -8.86 7.88
CA PRO A 179 1.01 -9.28 8.60
C PRO A 179 1.26 -10.33 9.69
N ALA A 180 2.12 -11.33 9.44
CA ALA A 180 2.45 -12.34 10.44
C ALA A 180 3.18 -11.79 11.68
N LEU A 181 3.78 -10.60 11.58
CA LEU A 181 4.44 -9.88 12.68
C LEU A 181 3.50 -8.88 13.39
N THR A 182 2.27 -8.70 12.90
CA THR A 182 1.27 -7.82 13.55
C THR A 182 0.43 -8.59 14.57
N ASP A 183 -0.25 -7.87 15.47
CA ASP A 183 -0.97 -8.48 16.59
C ASP A 183 -2.26 -9.18 16.13
N PHE A 184 -2.93 -8.63 15.12
CA PHE A 184 -4.18 -9.17 14.57
C PHE A 184 -4.18 -9.16 13.05
N VAL A 185 -4.57 -10.29 12.45
CA VAL A 185 -4.72 -10.44 11.00
C VAL A 185 -6.17 -10.78 10.67
N PHE A 186 -6.84 -9.86 9.96
CA PHE A 186 -8.20 -10.05 9.44
C PHE A 186 -8.13 -10.41 7.97
N VAL A 187 -8.65 -11.58 7.58
CA VAL A 187 -8.64 -12.05 6.19
C VAL A 187 -10.07 -12.14 5.69
N VAL A 188 -10.38 -11.46 4.57
CA VAL A 188 -11.73 -11.54 3.98
C VAL A 188 -11.83 -12.73 3.03
N ARG A 189 -12.74 -13.64 3.37
CA ARG A 189 -13.04 -14.85 2.60
C ARG A 189 -13.40 -14.52 1.14
N ASN A 190 -13.04 -15.40 0.22
CA ASN A 190 -13.34 -15.35 -1.23
C ASN A 190 -12.69 -14.23 -2.05
N ILE A 191 -12.11 -13.19 -1.42
CA ILE A 191 -11.40 -12.12 -2.14
C ILE A 191 -9.91 -12.00 -1.77
N SER A 192 -9.48 -12.69 -0.70
CA SER A 192 -8.14 -12.55 -0.12
C SER A 192 -7.43 -13.89 -0.01
N ASN A 193 -6.15 -13.91 -0.39
CA ASN A 193 -5.29 -15.09 -0.31
C ASN A 193 -3.94 -14.67 0.28
N MET A 194 -3.41 -15.48 1.21
CA MET A 194 -2.05 -15.32 1.74
C MET A 194 -1.26 -16.60 1.49
N PHE A 195 -0.10 -16.48 0.84
CA PHE A 195 0.81 -17.61 0.61
C PHE A 195 2.22 -17.09 0.35
N ILE A 196 3.24 -17.87 0.74
CA ILE A 196 4.64 -17.56 0.44
C ILE A 196 4.94 -17.94 -1.01
N THR A 197 4.53 -19.14 -1.41
CA THR A 197 4.85 -19.71 -2.73
C THR A 197 3.56 -19.90 -3.52
N GLU A 198 3.55 -19.54 -4.80
CA GLU A 198 2.40 -19.72 -5.67
C GLU A 198 2.16 -21.20 -6.01
N GLN A 199 0.90 -21.58 -6.22
CA GLN A 199 0.53 -22.96 -6.56
C GLN A 199 1.25 -23.50 -7.80
N GLN A 200 1.52 -22.63 -8.78
CA GLN A 200 2.28 -23.01 -9.98
C GLN A 200 3.71 -23.49 -9.64
N ILE A 201 4.35 -22.86 -8.65
CA ILE A 201 5.69 -23.24 -8.21
C ILE A 201 5.61 -24.54 -7.41
N ILE A 202 4.62 -24.67 -6.52
CA ILE A 202 4.37 -25.89 -5.74
C ILE A 202 4.19 -27.09 -6.68
N ASN A 203 3.33 -26.97 -7.70
CA ASN A 203 3.14 -28.00 -8.71
C ASN A 203 4.45 -28.31 -9.46
N SER A 204 5.17 -27.29 -9.92
CA SER A 204 6.41 -27.53 -10.69
C SER A 204 7.54 -28.23 -9.91
N VAL A 205 7.57 -28.07 -8.57
CA VAL A 205 8.63 -28.62 -7.71
C VAL A 205 8.20 -29.92 -7.03
N LEU A 206 6.95 -30.01 -6.59
CA LEU A 206 6.44 -31.10 -5.76
C LEU A 206 5.38 -31.97 -6.47
N GLY A 207 4.80 -31.50 -7.57
CA GLY A 207 3.72 -32.18 -8.29
C GLY A 207 2.35 -32.12 -7.61
N GLU A 208 2.18 -31.26 -6.61
CA GLU A 208 0.91 -31.10 -5.88
C GLU A 208 -0.06 -30.15 -6.62
N GLU A 209 -1.34 -30.50 -6.67
CA GLU A 209 -2.43 -29.73 -7.29
C GLU A 209 -3.23 -28.89 -6.28
#